data_AF-A0A966Y8B9-F1
#
_entry.id   AF-A0A966Y8B9-F1
#
_cell.length_a   1.000
_cell.length_b   1.000
_cell.length_c   1.000
_cell.angle_alpha   90.00
_cell.angle_beta   90.00
_cell.angle_gamma   90.00
#
_symmetry.space_group_name_H-M   'P 1'
#
loop_
_entity.id
_entity.type
_entity.pdbx_description
1 polymer ?
#
loop_
_entity_poly.entity_id
_entity_poly.type
_entity_poly.pdbx_seq_one_letter_code
_entity_poly.pdbx_strand_id
1 'polypeptide(L)'
;MNRQIKNIIAITAFLICIVLINIAGQNIEIEIRGMNAFTFILIIAVLLQVFFFLPSFILKTEKYYDLVGSLTYITTISLAYFSVENKTMIDSIIYFYVMVWASRLGIYLFRRVRNDGKDVRFEKAKRHFFWFLQYWMGQALWVSLTACAAIIAILSPEEDTLSVLAVAGMALWLSGFTIESISDYQKRVFRKKNNPSESFIHTGLWARSRHPNYFG
;
A
#
# COMPACT_ATOMS: atom_id res chain seq x y z
N MET A 1 -22.52 -9.47 20.71
CA MET A 1 -22.55 -8.62 19.48
C MET A 1 -22.34 -9.50 18.25
N ASN A 2 -23.29 -9.51 17.31
CA ASN A 2 -23.23 -10.26 16.05
C ASN A 2 -21.94 -9.90 15.27
N ARG A 3 -21.28 -10.89 14.65
CA ARG A 3 -20.05 -10.69 13.85
C ARG A 3 -20.26 -9.67 12.73
N GLN A 4 -21.42 -9.66 12.09
CA GLN A 4 -21.74 -8.67 11.06
C GLN A 4 -21.69 -7.24 11.62
N ILE A 5 -22.25 -7.02 12.81
CA ILE A 5 -22.22 -5.71 13.48
C ILE A 5 -20.76 -5.30 13.76
N LYS A 6 -19.90 -6.23 14.22
CA LYS A 6 -18.47 -5.95 14.44
C LYS A 6 -17.78 -5.47 13.15
N ASN A 7 -18.05 -6.13 12.02
CA ASN A 7 -17.41 -5.79 10.76
C ASN A 7 -17.92 -4.45 10.21
N ILE A 8 -19.21 -4.14 10.36
CA ILE A 8 -19.79 -2.84 9.98
C ILE A 8 -19.15 -1.73 10.82
N ILE A 9 -19.04 -1.91 12.14
CA ILE A 9 -18.36 -0.96 13.03
C ILE A 9 -16.90 -0.72 12.57
N ALA A 10 -16.17 -1.79 12.23
CA ALA A 10 -14.80 -1.67 11.76
C ALA A 10 -14.71 -0.90 10.43
N ILE A 11 -15.59 -1.20 9.46
CA ILE A 11 -15.66 -0.47 8.18
C ILE A 11 -15.93 1.02 8.43
N THR A 12 -16.92 1.35 9.26
CA THR A 12 -17.25 2.73 9.60
C THR A 12 -16.06 3.43 10.26
N ALA A 13 -15.39 2.77 11.20
CA ALA A 13 -14.19 3.32 11.83
C ALA A 13 -13.07 3.59 10.81
N PHE A 14 -12.84 2.68 9.87
CA PHE A 14 -11.84 2.88 8.81
C PHE A 14 -12.16 4.08 7.92
N LEU A 15 -13.42 4.25 7.53
CA LEU A 15 -13.86 5.39 6.73
C LEU A 15 -13.73 6.70 7.50
N ILE A 16 -14.08 6.72 8.80
CA ILE A 16 -13.86 7.88 9.66
C ILE A 16 -12.37 8.23 9.74
N CYS A 17 -11.48 7.25 9.90
CA CYS A 17 -10.04 7.51 9.89
C CYS A 17 -9.57 8.13 8.56
N ILE A 18 -10.09 7.69 7.42
CA ILE A 18 -9.77 8.30 6.12
C ILE A 18 -10.25 9.75 6.06
N VAL A 19 -11.45 10.04 6.58
CA VAL A 19 -11.96 11.42 6.68
C VAL A 19 -11.07 12.27 7.60
N LEU A 20 -10.59 11.73 8.72
CA LEU A 20 -9.66 12.42 9.60
C LEU A 20 -8.29 12.67 8.94
N ILE A 21 -7.78 11.70 8.17
CA ILE A 21 -6.56 11.88 7.37
C ILE A 21 -6.72 13.05 6.39
N ASN A 22 -7.92 13.25 5.83
CA ASN A 22 -8.19 14.35 4.89
C ASN A 22 -7.90 15.73 5.49
N ILE A 23 -7.97 15.88 6.82
CA ILE A 23 -7.66 17.14 7.51
C ILE A 23 -6.21 17.58 7.22
N ALA A 24 -5.28 16.63 7.07
CA ALA A 24 -3.87 16.92 6.82
C ALA A 24 -3.61 17.61 5.47
N GLY A 25 -4.53 17.51 4.51
CA GLY A 25 -4.40 18.11 3.17
C GLY A 25 -5.37 19.25 2.88
N GLN A 26 -6.05 19.80 3.90
CA GLN A 26 -7.05 20.86 3.70
C GLN A 26 -6.46 22.14 3.11
N ASN A 27 -5.19 22.43 3.37
CA ASN A 27 -4.50 23.63 2.89
C ASN A 27 -3.89 23.46 1.49
N ILE A 28 -4.05 22.29 0.85
CA ILE A 28 -3.56 22.07 -0.52
C ILE A 28 -4.46 22.84 -1.50
N GLU A 29 -3.87 23.79 -2.23
CA GLU A 29 -4.58 24.63 -3.19
C GLU A 29 -4.80 23.95 -4.55
N ILE A 30 -4.05 22.88 -4.85
CA ILE A 30 -4.17 22.13 -6.10
C ILE A 30 -5.54 21.45 -6.16
N GLU A 31 -6.23 21.60 -7.29
CA GLU A 31 -7.54 21.00 -7.51
C GLU A 31 -7.54 19.99 -8.65
N ILE A 32 -8.33 18.92 -8.48
CA ILE A 32 -8.66 17.95 -9.52
C ILE A 32 -10.18 17.98 -9.70
N ARG A 33 -10.64 18.40 -10.90
CA ARG A 33 -12.08 18.52 -11.24
C ARG A 33 -12.86 19.43 -10.27
N GLY A 34 -12.27 20.54 -9.82
CA GLY A 34 -12.92 21.51 -8.92
C GLY A 34 -13.02 21.06 -7.46
N MET A 35 -12.20 20.10 -7.05
CA MET A 35 -12.09 19.61 -5.68
C MET A 35 -10.62 19.59 -5.28
N ASN A 36 -10.31 19.93 -4.03
CA ASN A 36 -8.97 19.76 -3.43
C ASN A 36 -8.38 18.37 -3.81
N ALA A 37 -7.17 18.38 -4.38
CA ALA A 37 -6.55 17.22 -5.00
C ALA A 37 -6.34 16.07 -4.02
N PHE A 38 -5.96 16.38 -2.77
CA PHE A 38 -5.77 15.37 -1.74
C PHE A 38 -7.08 14.64 -1.40
N THR A 39 -8.16 15.41 -1.20
CA THR A 39 -9.51 14.87 -0.97
C THR A 39 -9.93 13.98 -2.13
N PHE A 40 -9.74 14.45 -3.37
CA PHE A 40 -10.07 13.69 -4.57
C PHE A 40 -9.33 12.34 -4.62
N ILE A 41 -8.03 12.34 -4.32
CA ILE A 41 -7.18 11.14 -4.32
C ILE A 41 -7.62 10.14 -3.25
N LEU A 42 -7.97 10.59 -2.04
CA LEU A 42 -8.48 9.72 -0.98
C LEU A 42 -9.81 9.05 -1.37
N ILE A 43 -10.70 9.80 -2.04
CA ILE A 43 -11.96 9.25 -2.58
C ILE A 43 -11.65 8.18 -3.63
N ILE A 44 -10.73 8.45 -4.57
CA ILE A 44 -10.32 7.46 -5.57
C ILE A 44 -9.75 6.19 -4.91
N ALA A 45 -8.95 6.31 -3.86
CA ALA A 45 -8.42 5.16 -3.13
C ALA A 45 -9.54 4.26 -2.59
N VAL A 46 -10.60 4.84 -2.01
CA VAL A 46 -11.76 4.09 -1.53
C VAL A 46 -12.57 3.50 -2.69
N LEU A 47 -12.84 4.28 -3.74
CA LEU A 47 -13.62 3.83 -4.89
C LEU A 47 -12.97 2.67 -5.62
N LEU A 48 -11.65 2.67 -5.78
CA LEU A 48 -10.91 1.53 -6.36
C LEU A 48 -11.12 0.26 -5.54
N GLN A 49 -11.07 0.36 -4.21
CA GLN A 49 -11.27 -0.80 -3.34
C GLN A 49 -12.70 -1.34 -3.43
N VAL A 50 -13.71 -0.47 -3.46
CA VAL A 50 -15.11 -0.88 -3.66
C VAL A 50 -15.31 -1.51 -5.05
N PHE A 51 -14.72 -0.91 -6.09
CA PHE A 51 -14.83 -1.38 -7.47
C PHE A 51 -14.30 -2.80 -7.64
N PHE A 52 -13.12 -3.12 -7.08
CA PHE A 52 -12.54 -4.45 -7.16
C PHE A 52 -13.09 -5.44 -6.12
N PHE A 53 -13.66 -4.95 -5.02
CA PHE A 53 -14.34 -5.79 -4.04
C PHE A 53 -15.53 -6.54 -4.66
N LEU A 54 -16.38 -5.86 -5.45
CA LEU A 54 -17.58 -6.44 -6.04
C LEU A 54 -17.30 -7.70 -6.87
N PRO A 55 -16.45 -7.68 -7.93
CA PRO A 55 -16.13 -8.87 -8.70
C PRO A 55 -15.42 -9.92 -7.84
N SER A 56 -14.54 -9.51 -6.92
CA SER A 56 -13.84 -10.44 -6.01
C SER A 56 -14.80 -11.18 -5.08
N PHE A 57 -15.86 -10.50 -4.61
CA PHE A 57 -16.89 -11.10 -3.76
C PHE A 57 -17.82 -12.03 -4.55
N ILE A 58 -18.19 -11.66 -5.78
CA ILE A 58 -19.02 -12.51 -6.66
C ILE A 58 -18.26 -13.79 -7.00
N LEU A 59 -16.99 -13.66 -7.41
CA LEU A 59 -16.13 -14.78 -7.80
C LEU A 59 -15.53 -15.54 -6.61
N LYS A 60 -15.80 -15.12 -5.38
CA LYS A 60 -15.26 -15.70 -4.14
C LYS A 60 -13.73 -15.89 -4.20
N THR A 61 -13.04 -14.85 -4.66
CA THR A 61 -11.59 -14.88 -4.87
C THR A 61 -10.89 -13.72 -4.18
N GLU A 62 -9.79 -14.04 -3.50
CA GLU A 62 -8.88 -13.10 -2.86
C GLU A 62 -7.62 -12.82 -3.69
N LYS A 63 -7.47 -13.48 -4.84
CA LYS A 63 -6.22 -13.50 -5.62
C LYS A 63 -5.75 -12.12 -6.09
N TYR A 64 -6.67 -11.18 -6.25
CA TYR A 64 -6.38 -9.83 -6.71
C TYR A 64 -6.16 -8.84 -5.57
N TYR A 65 -6.44 -9.22 -4.32
CA TYR A 65 -6.42 -8.30 -3.18
C TYR A 65 -5.08 -7.59 -3.01
N ASP A 66 -3.97 -8.35 -3.03
CA ASP A 66 -2.63 -7.77 -2.89
C ASP A 66 -2.24 -6.91 -4.11
N LEU A 67 -2.67 -7.30 -5.32
CA LEU A 67 -2.41 -6.56 -6.56
C LEU A 67 -3.16 -5.23 -6.59
N VAL A 68 -4.41 -5.20 -6.12
CA VAL A 68 -5.23 -3.99 -6.06
C VAL A 68 -4.66 -3.01 -5.03
N GLY A 69 -4.07 -3.50 -3.93
CA GLY A 69 -3.32 -2.66 -3.00
C GLY A 69 -2.20 -1.89 -3.70
N SER A 70 -1.33 -2.59 -4.43
CA SER A 70 -0.26 -1.95 -5.23
C SER A 70 -0.79 -1.04 -6.33
N LEU A 71 -1.86 -1.43 -7.03
CA LEU A 71 -2.51 -0.59 -8.03
C LEU A 71 -3.05 0.71 -7.42
N THR A 72 -3.58 0.64 -6.19
CA THR A 72 -4.09 1.81 -5.47
C THR A 72 -2.96 2.77 -5.16
N TYR A 73 -1.82 2.30 -4.64
CA TYR A 73 -0.62 3.14 -4.44
C TYR A 73 -0.15 3.81 -5.73
N ILE A 74 -0.03 3.02 -6.81
CA ILE A 74 0.40 3.53 -8.12
C ILE A 74 -0.57 4.60 -8.61
N THR A 75 -1.87 4.37 -8.47
CA THR A 75 -2.90 5.31 -8.93
C THR A 75 -2.89 6.59 -8.10
N THR A 76 -2.88 6.50 -6.76
CA THR A 76 -2.96 7.67 -5.89
C THR A 76 -1.74 8.58 -6.06
N ILE A 77 -0.55 8.00 -6.14
CA ILE A 77 0.69 8.74 -6.34
C ILE A 77 0.81 9.30 -7.77
N SER A 78 0.33 8.57 -8.78
CA SER A 78 0.26 9.10 -10.15
C SER A 78 -0.71 10.28 -10.25
N LEU A 79 -1.88 10.20 -9.62
CA LEU A 79 -2.83 11.32 -9.60
C LEU A 79 -2.22 12.55 -8.93
N ALA A 80 -1.50 12.37 -7.81
CA ALA A 80 -0.78 13.48 -7.16
C ALA A 80 0.24 14.09 -8.12
N TYR A 81 1.16 13.28 -8.64
CA TYR A 81 2.26 13.72 -9.48
C TYR A 81 1.79 14.42 -10.77
N PHE A 82 0.78 13.87 -11.45
CA PHE A 82 0.26 14.46 -12.69
C PHE A 82 -0.68 15.65 -12.48
N SER A 83 -1.15 15.90 -11.25
CA SER A 83 -1.94 17.09 -10.92
C SER A 83 -1.09 18.35 -10.70
N VAL A 84 0.21 18.19 -10.51
CA VAL A 84 1.15 19.32 -10.36
C VAL A 84 1.68 19.74 -11.73
N GLU A 85 1.60 21.03 -12.06
CA GLU A 85 2.13 21.56 -13.34
C GLU A 85 3.67 21.62 -13.31
N ASN A 86 4.22 22.38 -12.36
CA ASN A 86 5.65 22.60 -12.18
C ASN A 86 6.21 21.61 -11.16
N LYS A 87 6.69 20.47 -11.65
CA LYS A 87 7.20 19.38 -10.81
C LYS A 87 8.65 19.66 -10.44
N THR A 88 8.97 19.51 -9.16
CA THR A 88 10.34 19.57 -8.66
C THR A 88 11.08 18.26 -8.94
N MET A 89 12.41 18.29 -8.79
CA MET A 89 13.23 17.09 -8.78
C MET A 89 12.81 16.13 -7.66
N ILE A 90 12.44 16.67 -6.49
CA ILE A 90 12.02 15.89 -5.32
C ILE A 90 10.70 15.16 -5.61
N ASP A 91 9.72 15.81 -6.23
CA ASP A 91 8.44 15.18 -6.60
C ASP A 91 8.66 13.97 -7.50
N SER A 92 9.57 14.13 -8.47
CA SER A 92 9.95 13.07 -9.42
C SER A 92 10.63 11.89 -8.72
N ILE A 93 11.47 12.16 -7.72
CA ILE A 93 12.13 11.13 -6.91
C ILE A 93 11.11 10.39 -6.05
N ILE A 94 10.23 11.09 -5.34
CA ILE A 94 9.18 10.48 -4.51
C ILE A 94 8.27 9.60 -5.39
N TYR A 95 7.82 10.14 -6.52
CA TYR A 95 7.02 9.42 -7.49
C TYR A 95 7.73 8.13 -7.93
N PHE A 96 8.98 8.23 -8.39
CA PHE A 96 9.76 7.10 -8.86
C PHE A 96 9.94 6.03 -7.77
N TYR A 97 10.30 6.42 -6.55
CA TYR A 97 10.49 5.50 -5.43
C TYR A 97 9.23 4.73 -5.08
N VAL A 98 8.07 5.40 -5.00
CA VAL A 98 6.81 4.71 -4.72
C VAL A 98 6.43 3.78 -5.87
N MET A 99 6.63 4.20 -7.13
CA MET A 99 6.36 3.35 -8.29
C MET A 99 7.22 2.08 -8.29
N VAL A 100 8.51 2.19 -8.00
CA VAL A 100 9.44 1.05 -7.91
C VAL A 100 9.02 0.11 -6.77
N TRP A 101 8.79 0.65 -5.58
CA TRP A 101 8.41 -0.13 -4.41
C TRP A 101 7.05 -0.82 -4.58
N ALA A 102 6.01 -0.09 -4.96
CA ALA A 102 4.66 -0.61 -5.10
C ALA A 102 4.59 -1.70 -6.18
N SER A 103 5.28 -1.51 -7.31
CA SER A 103 5.37 -2.50 -8.38
C SER A 103 6.09 -3.76 -7.93
N ARG A 104 7.26 -3.61 -7.27
CA ARG A 104 8.04 -4.73 -6.76
C ARG A 104 7.25 -5.56 -5.75
N LEU A 105 6.65 -4.90 -4.76
CA LEU A 105 5.87 -5.55 -3.72
C LEU A 105 4.63 -6.23 -4.30
N GLY A 106 3.89 -5.55 -5.18
CA GLY A 106 2.69 -6.10 -5.82
C GLY A 106 2.98 -7.35 -6.65
N ILE A 107 4.04 -7.31 -7.47
CA ILE A 107 4.49 -8.47 -8.25
C ILE A 107 4.90 -9.62 -7.33
N TYR A 108 5.62 -9.35 -6.25
CA TYR A 108 6.05 -10.37 -5.31
C TYR A 108 4.86 -11.05 -4.61
N LEU A 109 3.93 -10.26 -4.07
CA LEU A 109 2.75 -10.76 -3.37
C LEU A 109 1.79 -11.51 -4.30
N PHE A 110 1.55 -10.98 -5.51
CA PHE A 110 0.71 -11.66 -6.49
C PHE A 110 1.29 -13.01 -6.94
N ARG A 111 2.61 -13.06 -7.20
CA ARG A 111 3.30 -14.33 -7.50
C ARG A 111 3.20 -15.32 -6.34
N ARG A 112 3.30 -14.85 -5.09
CA ARG A 112 3.12 -15.69 -3.91
C ARG A 112 1.72 -16.30 -3.86
N VAL A 113 0.67 -15.48 -3.95
CA VAL A 113 -0.72 -15.96 -3.90
C VAL A 113 -1.02 -16.92 -5.06
N ARG A 114 -0.46 -16.70 -6.24
CA ARG A 114 -0.59 -17.62 -7.37
C ARG A 114 0.05 -18.99 -7.11
N ASN A 115 1.20 -19.02 -6.45
CA ASN A 115 1.91 -20.26 -6.12
C ASN A 115 1.29 -21.01 -4.95
N ASP A 116 0.90 -20.28 -3.89
CA ASP A 116 0.28 -20.86 -2.69
C ASP A 116 -1.19 -21.25 -2.95
N GLY A 117 -1.79 -20.73 -4.03
CA GLY A 117 -3.11 -21.08 -4.55
C GLY A 117 -4.27 -20.41 -3.83
N LYS A 118 -4.21 -20.30 -2.50
CA LYS A 118 -5.21 -19.68 -1.62
C LYS A 118 -4.56 -18.98 -0.44
N ASP A 119 -5.20 -17.94 0.06
CA ASP A 119 -4.83 -17.32 1.34
C ASP A 119 -5.86 -17.66 2.42
N VAL A 120 -5.40 -18.41 3.43
CA VAL A 120 -6.21 -18.92 4.55
C VAL A 120 -6.94 -17.79 5.30
N ARG A 121 -6.37 -16.57 5.30
CA ARG A 121 -6.98 -15.40 5.96
C ARG A 121 -8.35 -15.06 5.38
N PHE A 122 -8.57 -15.31 4.09
CA PHE A 122 -9.78 -14.89 3.38
C PHE A 122 -10.80 -16.02 3.19
N GLU A 123 -10.45 -17.28 3.46
CA GLU A 123 -11.29 -18.45 3.16
C GLU A 123 -12.71 -18.34 3.74
N LYS A 124 -12.81 -17.91 5.00
CA LYS A 124 -14.09 -17.67 5.65
C LYS A 124 -14.68 -16.31 5.27
N ALA A 125 -13.83 -15.27 5.19
CA ALA A 125 -14.27 -13.90 4.95
C ALA A 125 -14.99 -13.74 3.61
N LYS A 126 -14.47 -14.30 2.52
CA LYS A 126 -15.01 -14.16 1.15
C LYS A 126 -16.45 -14.65 0.97
N ARG A 127 -16.95 -15.47 1.90
CA ARG A 127 -18.34 -15.97 1.92
C ARG A 127 -19.32 -14.98 2.59
N HIS A 128 -18.83 -13.99 3.32
CA HIS A 128 -19.64 -13.02 4.05
C HIS A 128 -19.36 -11.59 3.58
N PHE A 129 -20.40 -10.91 3.09
CA PHE A 129 -20.27 -9.59 2.45
C PHE A 129 -19.49 -8.57 3.30
N PHE A 130 -19.99 -8.22 4.49
CA PHE A 130 -19.35 -7.21 5.35
C PHE A 130 -18.01 -7.66 5.92
N TRP A 131 -17.79 -8.96 6.11
CA TRP A 131 -16.48 -9.44 6.58
C TRP A 131 -15.43 -9.30 5.49
N PHE A 132 -15.76 -9.67 4.25
CA PHE A 132 -14.83 -9.49 3.15
C PHE A 132 -14.60 -8.00 2.88
N LEU A 133 -15.65 -7.18 2.82
CA LEU A 133 -15.56 -5.74 2.61
C LEU A 133 -14.66 -5.04 3.62
N GLN A 134 -14.65 -5.49 4.88
CA GLN A 134 -13.76 -4.97 5.91
C GLN A 134 -12.27 -5.05 5.52
N TYR A 135 -11.84 -6.10 4.82
CA TYR A 135 -10.45 -6.17 4.34
C TYR A 135 -10.16 -5.11 3.29
N TRP A 136 -11.06 -4.93 2.31
CA TRP A 136 -10.90 -3.93 1.24
C TRP A 136 -10.91 -2.50 1.79
N MET A 137 -11.78 -2.20 2.76
CA MET A 137 -11.80 -0.89 3.43
C MET A 137 -10.59 -0.70 4.34
N GLY A 138 -10.10 -1.76 4.98
CA GLY A 138 -8.84 -1.75 5.71
C GLY A 138 -7.64 -1.48 4.79
N GLN A 139 -7.65 -2.02 3.56
CA GLN A 139 -6.62 -1.73 2.56
C GLN A 139 -6.71 -0.28 2.06
N ALA A 140 -7.91 0.26 1.83
CA ALA A 140 -8.10 1.68 1.54
C ALA A 140 -7.50 2.55 2.66
N LEU A 141 -7.84 2.29 3.92
CA LEU A 141 -7.27 3.02 5.05
C LEU A 141 -5.75 2.90 5.10
N TRP A 142 -5.23 1.68 4.93
CA TRP A 142 -3.80 1.43 4.93
C TRP A 142 -3.09 2.30 3.88
N VAL A 143 -3.53 2.23 2.62
CA VAL A 143 -2.94 3.03 1.53
C VAL A 143 -3.08 4.53 1.81
N SER A 144 -4.25 4.99 2.23
CA SER A 144 -4.48 6.40 2.55
C SER A 144 -3.56 6.90 3.67
N LEU A 145 -3.35 6.11 4.71
CA LEU A 145 -2.53 6.49 5.86
C LEU A 145 -1.05 6.48 5.55
N THR A 146 -0.54 5.49 4.83
CA THR A 146 0.90 5.35 4.59
C THR A 146 1.37 6.13 3.37
N ALA A 147 0.48 6.41 2.40
CA ALA A 147 0.82 7.22 1.23
C ALA A 147 0.59 8.73 1.47
N CYS A 148 -0.14 9.14 2.52
CA CYS A 148 -0.52 10.55 2.68
C CYS A 148 0.70 11.49 2.71
N ALA A 149 1.77 11.12 3.40
CA ALA A 149 2.98 11.95 3.47
C ALA A 149 3.60 12.18 2.09
N ALA A 150 3.68 11.13 1.27
CA ALA A 150 4.20 11.23 -0.10
C ALA A 150 3.28 12.04 -1.01
N ILE A 151 1.96 11.84 -0.90
CA ILE A 151 0.97 12.60 -1.67
C ILE A 151 1.01 14.09 -1.28
N ILE A 152 1.03 14.40 0.01
CA ILE A 152 1.07 15.78 0.51
C ILE A 152 2.39 16.45 0.11
N ALA A 153 3.53 15.75 0.19
CA ALA A 153 4.81 16.27 -0.24
C ALA A 153 4.77 16.67 -1.73
N ILE A 154 4.23 15.80 -2.60
CA ILE A 154 4.07 16.10 -4.03
C ILE A 154 3.10 17.27 -4.27
N LEU A 155 2.00 17.35 -3.52
CA LEU A 155 0.96 18.37 -3.71
C LEU A 155 1.27 19.71 -3.04
N SER A 156 2.37 19.82 -2.28
CA SER A 156 2.79 21.04 -1.60
C SER A 156 3.92 21.69 -2.40
N PRO A 157 3.69 22.82 -3.07
CA PRO A 157 4.74 23.49 -3.82
C PRO A 157 5.90 23.89 -2.90
N GLU A 158 7.12 23.46 -3.24
CA GLU A 158 8.36 23.87 -2.56
C GLU A 158 9.39 24.34 -3.61
N GLU A 159 10.43 25.03 -3.13
CA GLU A 159 11.57 25.41 -3.98
C GLU A 159 12.28 24.15 -4.50
N ASP A 160 12.71 24.18 -5.77
CA ASP A 160 13.41 23.06 -6.42
C ASP A 160 14.88 22.99 -5.97
N THR A 161 15.08 22.74 -4.68
CA THR A 161 16.40 22.62 -4.06
C THR A 161 16.54 21.30 -3.33
N LEU A 162 17.67 20.62 -3.55
CA LEU A 162 17.93 19.34 -2.91
C LEU A 162 18.49 19.57 -1.50
N SER A 163 17.61 19.50 -0.50
CA SER A 163 18.02 19.66 0.90
C SER A 163 18.86 18.48 1.40
N VAL A 164 19.70 18.72 2.43
CA VAL A 164 20.45 17.65 3.11
C VAL A 164 19.49 16.58 3.67
N LEU A 165 18.30 16.99 4.11
CA LEU A 165 17.27 16.08 4.58
C LEU A 165 16.75 15.19 3.46
N ALA A 166 16.57 15.70 2.25
CA ALA A 166 16.18 14.90 1.09
C ALA A 166 17.25 13.86 0.74
N VAL A 167 18.55 14.23 0.81
CA VAL A 167 19.67 13.29 0.63
C VAL A 167 19.66 12.17 1.68
N ALA A 168 19.49 12.52 2.95
CA ALA A 168 19.37 11.52 4.02
C ALA A 168 18.14 10.61 3.84
N GLY A 169 17.00 11.17 3.43
CA GLY A 169 15.78 10.43 3.13
C GLY A 169 15.95 9.44 1.97
N MET A 170 16.64 9.85 0.90
CA MET A 170 16.98 8.97 -0.22
C MET A 170 17.89 7.81 0.20
N ALA A 171 18.93 8.09 0.98
CA ALA A 171 19.82 7.06 1.51
C ALA A 171 19.07 6.06 2.41
N LEU A 172 18.16 6.56 3.25
CA LEU A 172 17.33 5.74 4.12
C LEU A 172 16.37 4.87 3.29
N TRP A 173 15.69 5.44 2.30
CA TRP A 173 14.80 4.70 1.41
C TRP A 173 15.54 3.60 0.65
N LEU A 174 16.71 3.90 0.08
CA LEU A 174 17.50 2.92 -0.64
C LEU A 174 17.96 1.77 0.26
N SER A 175 18.33 2.09 1.50
CA SER A 175 18.73 1.10 2.50
C SER A 175 17.54 0.19 2.86
N GLY A 176 16.37 0.77 3.16
CA GLY A 176 15.16 0.02 3.48
C GLY A 176 14.73 -0.89 2.33
N PHE A 177 14.59 -0.32 1.13
CA PHE A 177 14.24 -1.06 -0.08
C PHE A 177 15.19 -2.23 -0.37
N THR A 178 16.49 -2.03 -0.15
CA THR A 178 17.52 -3.07 -0.34
C THR A 178 17.36 -4.19 0.70
N ILE A 179 17.18 -3.84 1.97
CA ILE A 179 16.98 -4.81 3.05
C ILE A 179 15.71 -5.61 2.83
N GLU A 180 14.59 -4.97 2.49
CA GLU A 180 13.32 -5.62 2.14
C GLU A 180 13.51 -6.59 0.97
N SER A 181 14.10 -6.11 -0.11
CA SER A 181 14.31 -6.86 -1.35
C SER A 181 15.18 -8.10 -1.15
N ILE A 182 16.30 -7.95 -0.44
CA ILE A 182 17.21 -9.06 -0.13
C ILE A 182 16.53 -10.05 0.82
N SER A 183 15.82 -9.57 1.85
CA SER A 183 15.16 -10.43 2.84
C SER A 183 14.11 -11.34 2.19
N ASP A 184 13.26 -10.79 1.32
CA ASP A 184 12.27 -11.57 0.58
C ASP A 184 12.91 -12.53 -0.42
N TYR A 185 13.99 -12.11 -1.09
CA TYR A 185 14.74 -12.99 -1.98
C TYR A 185 15.30 -14.20 -1.23
N GLN A 186 15.97 -13.96 -0.09
CA GLN A 186 16.52 -15.00 0.78
C GLN A 186 15.43 -15.96 1.23
N LYS A 187 14.28 -15.45 1.70
CA LYS A 187 13.14 -16.27 2.13
C LYS A 187 12.55 -17.08 0.99
N ARG A 188 12.48 -16.52 -0.23
CA ARG A 188 11.98 -17.21 -1.42
C ARG A 188 12.91 -18.35 -1.85
N VAL A 189 14.22 -18.11 -1.88
CA VAL A 189 15.21 -19.14 -2.23
C VAL A 189 15.21 -20.27 -1.20
N PHE A 190 15.16 -19.93 0.09
CA PHE A 190 15.09 -20.92 1.16
C PHE A 190 13.87 -21.83 1.04
N ARG A 191 12.67 -21.26 0.84
CA ARG A 191 11.42 -22.02 0.68
C ARG A 191 11.37 -22.91 -0.57
N LYS A 192 12.17 -22.60 -1.60
CA LYS A 192 12.28 -23.47 -2.77
C LYS A 192 13.16 -24.70 -2.52
N LYS A 193 14.12 -24.60 -1.60
CA LYS A 193 15.09 -25.67 -1.31
C LYS A 193 14.71 -26.53 -0.10
N ASN A 194 13.87 -26.01 0.79
CA ASN A 194 13.55 -26.64 2.07
C ASN A 194 12.04 -26.76 2.25
N ASN A 195 11.62 -27.78 3.00
CA ASN A 195 10.23 -27.92 3.41
C ASN A 195 9.88 -26.87 4.49
N PRO A 196 8.94 -25.93 4.25
CA PRO A 196 8.60 -24.89 5.21
C PRO A 196 7.98 -25.40 6.51
N SER A 197 7.49 -26.65 6.55
CA SER A 197 6.92 -27.25 7.76
C SER A 197 7.98 -27.79 8.73
N GLU A 198 9.24 -27.90 8.29
CA GLU A 198 10.30 -28.58 9.04
C GLU A 198 11.44 -27.63 9.45
N SER A 199 11.58 -26.49 8.78
CA SER A 199 12.72 -25.61 9.00
C SER A 199 12.41 -24.13 8.76
N PHE A 200 13.13 -23.28 9.49
CA PHE A 200 13.08 -21.83 9.35
C PHE A 200 14.41 -21.29 8.84
N ILE A 201 14.35 -20.24 8.01
CA ILE A 201 15.54 -19.53 7.56
C ILE A 201 16.20 -18.82 8.75
N HIS A 202 17.50 -19.04 8.91
CA HIS A 202 18.31 -18.49 10.01
C HIS A 202 19.67 -18.00 9.50
N THR A 203 19.77 -17.71 8.19
CA THR A 203 20.99 -17.23 7.52
C THR A 203 20.73 -15.87 6.87
N GLY A 204 21.81 -15.14 6.53
CA GLY A 204 21.69 -13.81 5.92
C GLY A 204 21.03 -12.81 6.87
N LEU A 205 20.07 -12.02 6.36
CA LEU A 205 19.37 -11.01 7.15
C LEU A 205 18.45 -11.64 8.22
N TRP A 206 17.95 -12.85 7.96
CA TRP A 206 17.09 -13.60 8.88
C TRP A 206 17.84 -14.14 10.10
N ALA A 207 19.18 -14.15 10.08
CA ALA A 207 19.99 -14.44 11.26
C ALA A 207 20.00 -13.27 12.27
N ARG A 208 19.68 -12.04 11.80
CA ARG A 208 19.76 -10.80 12.60
C ARG A 208 18.40 -10.34 13.14
N SER A 209 17.33 -10.60 12.39
CA SER A 209 15.96 -10.25 12.77
C SER A 209 14.99 -11.35 12.34
N ARG A 210 13.89 -11.51 13.08
CA ARG A 210 12.78 -12.41 12.72
C ARG A 210 11.94 -11.87 11.56
N HIS A 211 11.99 -10.56 11.30
CA HIS A 211 11.24 -9.89 10.25
C HIS A 211 12.10 -8.80 9.58
N PRO A 212 13.24 -9.14 8.96
CA PRO A 212 14.11 -8.15 8.35
C PRO A 212 13.42 -7.46 7.15
N ASN A 213 12.47 -8.14 6.51
CA ASN A 213 11.62 -7.59 5.46
C ASN A 213 10.55 -6.60 5.94
N TYR A 214 10.29 -6.49 7.25
CA TYR A 214 9.43 -5.44 7.81
C TYR A 214 10.24 -4.27 8.35
N PHE A 215 11.53 -4.49 8.62
CA PHE A 215 12.45 -3.44 9.04
C PHE A 215 12.90 -2.59 7.86
N GLY A 216 13.24 -3.25 6.74
CA GLY A 216 13.45 -2.56 5.46
C GLY A 216 12.14 -2.03 4.93
#